data_AF-A0AAD6BQQ0-F1
#
_entry.id   AF-A0AAD6BQQ0-F1
#
_cell.length_a   1.000
_cell.length_b   1.000
_cell.length_c   1.000
_cell.angle_alpha   90.00
_cell.angle_beta   90.00
_cell.angle_gamma   90.00
#
_symmetry.space_group_name_H-M   'P 1'
#
loop_
_entity.id
_entity.type
_entity.pdbx_description
1 polymer ?
#
loop_
_entity_poly.entity_id
_entity_poly.type
_entity_poly.pdbx_seq_one_letter_code
_entity_poly.pdbx_strand_id
1 'polypeptide(L)'
;MHVSPTNEREGFVLEEGLPDGDGKRMTAPPPPHIAPPPPPPPPPPPPPPLLPGLGDPAGGLKKQKRRVRSFFWKTIPEDQVSILDSKRGMNIGIFLKQFKRTNQAIVEDIHHGNSELLGAGPLRELMKLLPEKEEVEKLRGYHGDVSKLSLADSFVHLLIQLPSYSLRIESLLLKEEFPAACEAMTRDLKTLRSATRGTNTRYIRTYLASH
;
A
#
# COMPACT_ATOMS: atom_id res chain seq x y z
N MET A 1 62.68 -49.96 33.52
CA MET A 1 61.69 -50.81 34.18
C MET A 1 61.08 -51.73 33.12
N HIS A 2 61.08 -53.02 33.43
CA HIS A 2 60.23 -54.10 32.93
C HIS A 2 59.88 -54.22 31.44
N VAL A 3 60.36 -55.36 30.91
CA VAL A 3 60.00 -56.08 29.69
C VAL A 3 58.51 -56.41 29.59
N SER A 4 57.97 -56.44 28.37
CA SER A 4 57.46 -57.68 27.74
C SER A 4 57.20 -57.48 26.24
N PRO A 5 57.70 -58.39 25.39
CA PRO A 5 57.38 -58.50 23.97
C PRO A 5 56.31 -59.59 23.74
N THR A 6 55.54 -59.53 22.66
CA THR A 6 54.98 -60.75 22.06
C THR A 6 54.84 -60.62 20.56
N ASN A 7 55.21 -61.73 19.94
CA ASN A 7 55.58 -62.00 18.57
C ASN A 7 54.37 -62.45 17.73
N GLU A 8 54.55 -62.40 16.40
CA GLU A 8 54.03 -63.33 15.39
C GLU A 8 52.52 -63.58 15.25
N ARG A 9 52.01 -63.39 14.02
CA ARG A 9 51.70 -64.50 13.10
C ARG A 9 51.21 -63.98 11.76
N GLU A 10 51.95 -64.32 10.70
CA GLU A 10 51.36 -64.41 9.37
C GLU A 10 50.38 -65.58 9.32
N GLY A 11 49.29 -65.42 8.57
CA GLY A 11 48.33 -66.48 8.34
C GLY A 11 47.12 -66.04 7.52
N PHE A 12 47.21 -66.35 6.23
CA PHE A 12 46.15 -67.00 5.46
C PHE A 12 44.99 -66.19 4.82
N VAL A 13 45.09 -66.19 3.49
CA VAL A 13 44.20 -65.98 2.33
C VAL A 13 42.68 -66.25 2.46
N LEU A 14 41.92 -65.50 1.63
CA LEU A 14 40.67 -65.79 0.86
C LEU A 14 39.52 -64.83 1.23
N GLU A 15 39.21 -63.81 0.42
CA GLU A 15 38.42 -63.75 -0.84
C GLU A 15 36.94 -63.37 -0.59
N GLU A 16 36.42 -62.57 -1.53
CA GLU A 16 35.00 -62.27 -1.85
C GLU A 16 34.30 -61.10 -1.14
N GLY A 17 33.88 -60.11 -1.96
CA GLY A 17 32.90 -59.07 -1.60
C GLY A 17 33.07 -57.73 -2.35
N LEU A 18 32.59 -57.66 -3.60
CA LEU A 18 32.50 -56.45 -4.45
C LEU A 18 31.40 -55.45 -3.95
N PRO A 19 31.19 -54.26 -4.59
CA PRO A 19 31.13 -52.96 -3.91
C PRO A 19 29.75 -52.29 -4.00
N ASP A 20 29.55 -51.18 -3.29
CA ASP A 20 28.81 -50.02 -3.83
C ASP A 20 29.05 -48.78 -2.94
N GLY A 21 29.66 -47.76 -3.53
CA GLY A 21 30.05 -46.53 -2.84
C GLY A 21 29.95 -45.34 -3.79
N ASP A 22 28.80 -44.68 -3.73
CA ASP A 22 28.35 -43.54 -4.52
C ASP A 22 29.39 -42.46 -4.83
N GLY A 23 29.65 -42.27 -6.13
CA GLY A 23 30.35 -41.13 -6.69
C GLY A 23 29.44 -39.88 -6.71
N LYS A 24 29.75 -38.90 -5.86
CA LYS A 24 29.04 -37.61 -5.81
C LYS A 24 29.46 -36.73 -7.00
N ARG A 25 28.62 -36.72 -8.03
CA ARG A 25 28.74 -35.87 -9.23
C ARG A 25 28.28 -34.44 -8.89
N MET A 26 29.18 -33.46 -8.91
CA MET A 26 28.82 -32.03 -8.83
C MET A 26 28.10 -31.61 -10.12
N THR A 27 26.81 -31.29 -10.04
CA THR A 27 26.03 -30.67 -11.11
C THR A 27 26.02 -29.15 -10.95
N ALA A 28 26.24 -28.42 -12.05
CA ALA A 28 26.17 -26.97 -12.11
C ALA A 28 24.72 -26.46 -11.89
N PRO A 29 24.52 -25.23 -11.35
CA PRO A 29 23.18 -24.67 -11.16
C PRO A 29 22.50 -24.39 -12.52
N PRO A 30 21.17 -24.52 -12.61
CA PRO A 30 20.44 -24.23 -13.84
C PRO A 30 20.47 -22.71 -14.14
N PRO A 31 20.45 -22.32 -15.43
CA PRO A 31 20.36 -20.92 -15.82
C PRO A 31 19.02 -20.30 -15.36
N PRO A 32 18.96 -18.97 -15.12
CA PRO A 32 17.71 -18.32 -14.75
C PRO A 32 16.68 -18.40 -15.89
N HIS A 33 15.45 -18.79 -15.55
CA HIS A 33 14.33 -18.73 -16.49
C HIS A 33 14.03 -17.27 -16.84
N ILE A 34 14.26 -16.89 -18.10
CA ILE A 34 13.78 -15.60 -18.64
C ILE A 34 12.26 -15.70 -18.74
N ALA A 35 11.53 -14.86 -18.01
CA ALA A 35 10.08 -14.78 -18.12
C ALA A 35 9.69 -14.44 -19.57
N PRO A 36 8.66 -15.09 -20.15
CA PRO A 36 8.21 -14.76 -21.49
C PRO A 36 7.71 -13.31 -21.54
N PRO A 37 7.90 -12.60 -22.67
CA PRO A 37 7.36 -11.26 -22.82
C PRO A 37 5.83 -11.27 -22.65
N PRO A 38 5.23 -10.19 -22.09
CA PRO A 38 3.79 -10.11 -21.95
C PRO A 38 3.10 -10.20 -23.32
N PRO A 39 1.91 -10.81 -23.41
CA PRO A 39 1.19 -10.92 -24.67
C PRO A 39 0.83 -9.52 -25.22
N PRO A 40 0.74 -9.37 -26.54
CA PRO A 40 0.30 -8.12 -27.15
C PRO A 40 -1.13 -7.78 -26.70
N PRO A 41 -1.49 -6.47 -26.62
CA PRO A 41 -2.85 -6.07 -26.26
C PRO A 41 -3.87 -6.63 -27.27
N PRO A 42 -5.09 -6.93 -26.84
CA PRO A 42 -6.13 -7.45 -27.72
C PRO A 42 -6.46 -6.44 -28.84
N PRO A 43 -6.83 -6.91 -30.04
CA PRO A 43 -7.25 -6.04 -31.12
C PRO A 43 -8.48 -5.21 -30.71
N PRO A 44 -8.64 -3.98 -31.24
CA PRO A 44 -9.82 -3.17 -30.97
C PRO A 44 -11.09 -3.89 -31.45
N PRO A 45 -12.24 -3.69 -30.78
CA PRO A 45 -13.50 -4.32 -31.19
C PRO A 45 -13.90 -3.88 -32.61
N PRO A 46 -14.57 -4.74 -33.38
CA PRO A 46 -15.04 -4.40 -34.70
C PRO A 46 -16.06 -3.25 -34.65
N PRO A 47 -16.10 -2.37 -35.66
CA PRO A 47 -17.09 -1.30 -35.73
C PRO A 47 -18.51 -1.87 -35.82
N PRO A 48 -19.52 -1.17 -35.27
CA PRO A 48 -20.91 -1.60 -35.37
C PRO A 48 -21.39 -1.60 -36.84
N PRO A 49 -22.35 -2.47 -37.20
CA PRO A 49 -22.87 -2.55 -38.56
C PRO A 49 -23.63 -1.26 -38.93
N LEU A 50 -23.30 -0.69 -40.08
CA LEU A 50 -23.95 0.50 -40.64
C LEU A 50 -25.30 0.12 -41.24
N LEU A 51 -26.35 0.88 -40.91
CA LEU A 51 -27.68 0.75 -41.52
C LEU A 51 -27.62 1.19 -43.00
N PRO A 52 -28.38 0.53 -43.91
CA PRO A 52 -28.34 0.88 -45.33
C PRO A 52 -29.21 2.10 -45.65
N GLY A 53 -28.65 3.09 -46.34
CA GLY A 53 -29.44 4.03 -47.15
C GLY A 53 -28.98 5.49 -47.10
N LEU A 54 -28.20 5.87 -48.13
CA LEU A 54 -28.38 7.07 -48.97
C LEU A 54 -27.09 7.90 -49.17
N GLY A 55 -26.45 7.71 -50.34
CA GLY A 55 -25.78 8.74 -51.14
C GLY A 55 -24.44 9.31 -50.68
N ASP A 56 -23.34 8.86 -51.29
CA ASP A 56 -22.04 9.55 -51.40
C ASP A 56 -22.13 10.82 -52.29
N PRO A 57 -21.08 11.69 -52.41
CA PRO A 57 -19.70 11.60 -51.89
C PRO A 57 -19.16 12.91 -51.26
N ALA A 58 -17.91 12.84 -50.78
CA ALA A 58 -16.97 13.93 -50.48
C ALA A 58 -16.83 14.34 -48.99
N GLY A 59 -15.71 13.90 -48.39
CA GLY A 59 -15.24 14.47 -47.13
C GLY A 59 -14.22 13.57 -46.45
N GLY A 60 -12.93 13.90 -46.58
CA GLY A 60 -11.83 13.17 -45.97
C GLY A 60 -12.01 12.93 -44.46
N LEU A 61 -11.97 11.65 -44.05
CA LEU A 61 -12.00 11.22 -42.66
C LEU A 61 -10.69 11.56 -41.96
N LYS A 62 -10.69 12.71 -41.29
CA LYS A 62 -9.69 13.07 -40.28
C LYS A 62 -9.72 11.99 -39.20
N LYS A 63 -8.57 11.32 -39.00
CA LYS A 63 -8.33 10.41 -37.87
C LYS A 63 -8.68 11.13 -36.57
N GLN A 64 -9.84 10.85 -36.00
CA GLN A 64 -10.17 11.25 -34.63
C GLN A 64 -9.28 10.44 -33.70
N LYS A 65 -8.08 10.97 -33.46
CA LYS A 65 -7.23 10.58 -32.34
C LYS A 65 -8.13 10.65 -31.11
N ARG A 66 -8.40 9.49 -30.51
CA ARG A 66 -9.10 9.38 -29.23
C ARG A 66 -8.44 10.39 -28.30
N ARG A 67 -9.11 11.52 -28.06
CA ARG A 67 -8.70 12.48 -27.05
C ARG A 67 -8.86 11.73 -25.75
N VAL A 68 -7.74 11.20 -25.25
CA VAL A 68 -7.61 10.90 -23.82
C VAL A 68 -8.12 12.16 -23.16
N ARG A 69 -9.22 12.02 -22.41
CA ARG A 69 -9.84 13.11 -21.65
C ARG A 69 -8.68 13.81 -20.99
N SER A 70 -8.41 15.05 -21.42
CA SER A 70 -7.18 15.77 -21.08
C SER A 70 -6.96 15.61 -19.59
N PHE A 71 -6.06 14.71 -19.21
CA PHE A 71 -5.54 14.70 -17.86
C PHE A 71 -5.08 16.12 -17.66
N PHE A 72 -5.49 16.68 -16.53
CA PHE A 72 -5.47 18.10 -16.21
C PHE A 72 -4.02 18.59 -16.05
N TRP A 73 -3.17 18.44 -17.07
CA TRP A 73 -1.93 19.16 -17.27
C TRP A 73 -2.27 20.56 -17.78
N LYS A 74 -3.26 21.23 -17.16
CA LYS A 74 -3.30 22.68 -17.25
C LYS A 74 -1.95 23.08 -16.70
N THR A 75 -1.10 23.63 -17.55
CA THR A 75 0.17 24.25 -17.15
C THR A 75 -0.11 25.00 -15.85
N ILE A 76 0.67 24.69 -14.82
CA ILE A 76 0.71 25.49 -13.59
C ILE A 76 0.70 26.95 -14.07
N PRO A 77 -0.25 27.81 -13.65
CA PRO A 77 -0.22 29.21 -14.04
C PRO A 77 1.21 29.70 -13.83
N GLU A 78 1.85 30.31 -14.85
CA GLU A 78 3.29 30.62 -14.77
C GLU A 78 3.68 31.43 -13.54
N ASP A 79 2.71 32.06 -12.87
CA ASP A 79 2.86 32.81 -11.62
C ASP A 79 2.86 31.97 -10.32
N GLN A 80 2.60 30.65 -10.38
CA GLN A 80 2.61 29.81 -9.17
C GLN A 80 3.97 29.16 -8.91
N VAL A 81 4.47 29.34 -7.68
CA VAL A 81 5.71 28.76 -7.17
C VAL A 81 5.42 27.37 -6.60
N SER A 82 6.14 26.36 -7.08
CA SER A 82 6.11 24.99 -6.55
C SER A 82 7.44 24.66 -5.88
N ILE A 83 7.41 24.25 -4.61
CA ILE A 83 8.61 23.87 -3.83
C ILE A 83 8.70 22.34 -3.73
N LEU A 84 7.56 21.69 -3.55
CA LEU A 84 7.40 20.25 -3.68
C LEU A 84 7.68 19.80 -5.11
N ASP A 85 8.15 18.56 -5.26
CA ASP A 85 8.28 17.96 -6.59
C ASP A 85 6.91 17.72 -7.23
N SER A 86 6.90 17.59 -8.55
CA SER A 86 5.67 17.45 -9.34
C SER A 86 4.78 16.29 -8.90
N LYS A 87 5.35 15.16 -8.47
CA LYS A 87 4.58 13.99 -8.03
C LYS A 87 3.97 14.24 -6.66
N ARG A 88 4.74 14.80 -5.72
CA ARG A 88 4.25 15.15 -4.37
C ARG A 88 3.16 16.21 -4.43
N GLY A 89 3.41 17.32 -5.14
CA GLY A 89 2.43 18.38 -5.34
C GLY A 89 1.14 17.89 -5.98
N MET A 90 1.24 16.97 -6.97
CA MET A 90 0.06 16.36 -7.59
C MET A 90 -0.74 15.49 -6.62
N ASN A 91 -0.08 14.59 -5.88
CA ASN A 91 -0.76 13.71 -4.93
C ASN A 91 -1.50 14.50 -3.84
N ILE A 92 -0.84 15.51 -3.27
CA ILE A 92 -1.46 16.40 -2.27
C ILE A 92 -2.58 17.22 -2.92
N GLY A 93 -2.37 17.76 -4.11
CA GLY A 93 -3.39 18.52 -4.82
C GLY A 93 -4.65 17.71 -5.13
N ILE A 94 -4.52 16.43 -5.48
CA ILE A 94 -5.66 15.51 -5.66
C ILE A 94 -6.37 15.27 -4.32
N PHE A 95 -5.60 15.00 -3.26
CA PHE A 95 -6.15 14.85 -1.92
C PHE A 95 -6.88 16.10 -1.43
N LEU A 96 -6.43 17.30 -1.79
CA LEU A 96 -7.10 18.54 -1.39
C LEU A 96 -8.41 18.76 -2.16
N LYS A 97 -8.47 18.39 -3.44
CA LYS A 97 -9.64 18.60 -4.31
C LYS A 97 -10.89 17.83 -3.91
N GLN A 98 -10.76 16.73 -3.17
CA GLN A 98 -11.94 16.04 -2.61
C GLN A 98 -12.62 16.86 -1.50
N PHE A 99 -11.89 17.77 -0.85
CA PHE A 99 -12.47 18.70 0.09
C PHE A 99 -12.98 19.93 -0.67
N LYS A 100 -14.28 20.21 -0.56
CA LYS A 100 -14.89 21.43 -1.11
C LYS A 100 -14.61 22.65 -0.20
N ARG A 101 -13.40 22.76 0.33
CA ARG A 101 -13.01 23.69 1.42
C ARG A 101 -11.61 24.26 1.15
N THR A 102 -11.30 25.37 1.81
CA THR A 102 -10.00 26.05 1.67
C THR A 102 -8.93 25.35 2.52
N ASN A 103 -7.66 25.49 2.12
CA ASN A 103 -6.52 24.96 2.90
C ASN A 103 -6.55 25.45 4.35
N GLN A 104 -6.86 26.73 4.56
CA GLN A 104 -7.01 27.35 5.87
C GLN A 104 -8.05 26.61 6.73
N ALA A 105 -9.26 26.37 6.21
CA ALA A 105 -10.31 25.68 6.97
C ALA A 105 -9.91 24.25 7.36
N ILE A 106 -9.22 23.53 6.48
CA ILE A 106 -8.74 22.17 6.76
C ILE A 106 -7.70 22.20 7.89
N VAL A 107 -6.74 23.12 7.82
CA VAL A 107 -5.67 23.27 8.82
C VAL A 107 -6.23 23.76 10.16
N GLU A 108 -7.23 24.65 10.15
CA GLU A 108 -7.95 25.08 11.34
C GLU A 108 -8.70 23.93 12.01
N ASP A 109 -9.37 23.06 11.24
CA ASP A 109 -10.03 21.88 11.81
C ASP A 109 -9.01 20.94 12.47
N ILE A 110 -7.85 20.73 11.85
CA ILE A 110 -6.74 19.96 12.45
C ILE A 110 -6.24 20.64 13.74
N HIS A 111 -6.12 21.96 13.74
CA HIS A 111 -5.67 22.73 14.90
C HIS A 111 -6.65 22.62 16.09
N HIS A 112 -7.95 22.72 15.82
CA HIS A 112 -8.99 22.64 16.85
C HIS A 112 -9.39 21.20 17.21
N GLY A 113 -8.89 20.20 16.50
CA GLY A 113 -9.25 18.80 16.71
C GLY A 113 -10.66 18.44 16.24
N ASN A 114 -11.14 19.15 15.21
CA ASN A 114 -12.42 18.87 14.57
C ASN A 114 -12.24 17.77 13.50
N SER A 115 -12.88 16.63 13.72
CA SER A 115 -12.75 15.45 12.88
C SER A 115 -13.98 15.14 12.04
N GLU A 116 -15.14 15.76 12.34
CA GLU A 116 -16.44 15.41 11.71
C GLU A 116 -16.44 15.61 10.19
N LEU A 117 -15.76 16.65 9.71
CA LEU A 117 -15.74 17.00 8.29
C LEU A 117 -14.57 16.37 7.52
N LEU A 118 -13.60 15.78 8.24
CA LEU A 118 -12.47 15.06 7.64
C LEU A 118 -12.76 13.56 7.58
N GLY A 119 -13.22 12.97 8.67
CA GLY A 119 -13.49 11.55 8.81
C GLY A 119 -12.25 10.66 8.77
N ALA A 120 -12.39 9.40 9.19
CA ALA A 120 -11.27 8.45 9.27
C ALA A 120 -10.55 8.21 7.93
N GLY A 121 -11.28 8.03 6.83
CA GLY A 121 -10.69 7.70 5.51
C GLY A 121 -9.71 8.78 5.01
N PRO A 122 -10.14 10.04 4.91
CA PRO A 122 -9.24 11.12 4.53
C PRO A 122 -8.11 11.38 5.52
N LEU A 123 -8.34 11.18 6.83
CA LEU A 123 -7.25 11.26 7.83
C LEU A 123 -6.19 10.17 7.61
N ARG A 124 -6.57 8.93 7.26
CA ARG A 124 -5.61 7.87 6.89
C ARG A 124 -4.78 8.24 5.66
N GLU A 125 -5.40 8.87 4.67
CA GLU A 125 -4.68 9.29 3.47
C GLU A 125 -3.75 10.46 3.77
N LEU A 126 -4.19 11.41 4.61
CA LEU A 126 -3.35 12.52 5.07
C LEU A 126 -2.11 12.02 5.82
N MET A 127 -2.23 10.97 6.63
CA MET A 127 -1.08 10.34 7.32
C MET A 127 0.01 9.88 6.34
N LYS A 128 -0.36 9.42 5.15
CA LYS A 128 0.59 9.01 4.10
C LYS A 128 1.19 10.18 3.33
N LEU A 129 0.52 11.33 3.37
CA LEU A 129 0.89 12.54 2.64
C LEU A 129 1.58 13.58 3.52
N LEU A 130 1.84 13.26 4.79
CA LEU A 130 2.54 14.15 5.72
C LEU A 130 3.88 14.59 5.13
N PRO A 131 4.27 15.85 5.37
CA PRO A 131 5.52 16.37 4.83
C PRO A 131 6.73 15.65 5.43
N GLU A 132 7.68 15.34 4.56
CA GLU A 132 8.98 14.76 4.91
C GLU A 132 9.92 15.85 5.43
N LYS A 133 10.99 15.45 6.13
CA LYS A 133 11.89 16.40 6.79
C LYS A 133 12.48 17.43 5.82
N GLU A 134 12.89 16.98 4.64
CA GLU A 134 13.47 17.81 3.59
C GLU A 134 12.45 18.84 3.06
N GLU A 135 11.18 18.45 2.96
CA GLU A 135 10.10 19.33 2.51
C GLU A 135 9.78 20.38 3.57
N VAL A 136 9.77 19.99 4.84
CA VAL A 136 9.59 20.92 5.97
C VAL A 136 10.70 21.97 5.98
N GLU A 137 11.95 21.57 5.80
CA GLU A 137 13.10 22.50 5.77
C GLU A 137 12.99 23.47 4.60
N LYS A 138 12.70 22.99 3.38
CA LYS A 138 12.52 23.83 2.19
C LYS A 138 11.38 24.84 2.35
N LEU A 139 10.23 24.40 2.87
CA LEU A 139 9.05 25.26 3.04
C LEU A 139 9.18 26.23 4.20
N ARG A 140 9.96 25.91 5.24
CA ARG A 140 10.31 26.85 6.32
C ARG A 140 11.33 27.89 5.87
N GLY A 141 12.25 27.52 5.00
CA GLY A 141 13.25 28.42 4.41
C GLY A 141 12.72 29.28 3.26
N TYR A 142 11.45 29.15 2.89
CA TYR A 142 10.85 29.94 1.82
C TYR A 142 10.51 31.36 2.32
N HIS A 143 11.20 32.35 1.76
CA HIS A 143 11.01 33.78 2.06
C HIS A 143 10.25 34.55 0.96
N GLY A 144 9.62 33.84 0.02
CA GLY A 144 8.82 34.46 -1.03
C GLY A 144 7.37 34.75 -0.60
N ASP A 145 6.55 35.18 -1.56
CA ASP A 145 5.12 35.43 -1.33
C ASP A 145 4.34 34.11 -1.24
N VAL A 146 3.84 33.80 -0.04
CA VAL A 146 3.04 32.60 0.27
C VAL A 146 1.79 32.52 -0.62
N SER A 147 1.26 33.66 -1.08
CA SER A 147 0.07 33.72 -1.95
C SER A 147 0.33 33.15 -3.35
N LYS A 148 1.61 33.08 -3.76
CA LYS A 148 2.02 32.52 -5.04
C LYS A 148 2.32 31.03 -4.95
N LEU A 149 2.34 30.44 -3.76
CA LEU A 149 2.55 29.01 -3.64
C LEU A 149 1.43 28.21 -4.33
N SER A 150 1.79 27.08 -4.91
CA SER A 150 0.80 26.15 -5.45
C SER A 150 -0.17 25.69 -4.34
N LEU A 151 -1.33 25.15 -4.74
CA LEU A 151 -2.33 24.63 -3.80
C LEU A 151 -1.73 23.67 -2.76
N ALA A 152 -0.83 22.78 -3.21
CA ALA A 152 -0.19 21.79 -2.35
C ALA A 152 0.85 22.42 -1.43
N ASP A 153 1.73 23.25 -1.97
CA ASP A 153 2.77 23.94 -1.19
C ASP A 153 2.15 24.85 -0.13
N SER A 154 1.10 25.59 -0.48
CA SER A 154 0.34 26.43 0.46
C SER A 154 -0.24 25.60 1.62
N PHE A 155 -0.84 24.44 1.33
CA PHE A 155 -1.37 23.56 2.37
C PHE A 155 -0.26 23.05 3.30
N VAL A 156 0.85 22.55 2.74
CA VAL A 156 1.95 22.04 3.55
C VAL A 156 2.60 23.16 4.37
N HIS A 157 2.78 24.34 3.78
CA HIS A 157 3.29 25.52 4.48
C HIS A 157 2.41 25.93 5.67
N LEU A 158 1.09 25.83 5.55
CA LEU A 158 0.18 26.06 6.68
C LEU A 158 0.26 24.93 7.71
N LEU A 159 0.33 23.68 7.26
CA LEU A 159 0.36 22.52 8.14
C LEU A 159 1.60 22.50 9.03
N ILE A 160 2.79 22.81 8.48
CA ILE A 160 4.04 22.80 9.24
C ILE A 160 4.15 23.93 10.27
N GLN A 161 3.30 24.96 10.18
CA GLN A 161 3.19 26.00 11.20
C GLN A 161 2.43 25.52 12.44
N LEU A 162 1.62 24.46 12.33
CA LEU A 162 0.96 23.89 13.48
C LEU A 162 1.96 23.13 14.37
N PRO A 163 1.97 23.38 15.68
CA PRO A 163 2.79 22.60 16.60
C PRO A 163 2.28 21.16 16.64
N SER A 164 3.21 20.21 16.47
CA SER A 164 2.93 18.77 16.52
C SER A 164 1.82 18.32 15.58
N TYR A 165 1.77 18.85 14.35
CA TYR A 165 0.73 18.56 13.35
C TYR A 165 0.50 17.06 13.12
N SER A 166 1.57 16.26 13.08
CA SER A 166 1.50 14.80 12.89
C SER A 166 0.73 14.12 14.01
N LEU A 167 1.06 14.45 15.27
CA LEU A 167 0.37 13.91 16.45
C LEU A 167 -1.11 14.33 16.49
N ARG A 168 -1.43 15.57 16.07
CA ARG A 168 -2.82 16.05 16.00
C ARG A 168 -3.62 15.23 15.00
N ILE A 169 -3.08 14.98 13.81
CA ILE A 169 -3.76 14.18 12.78
C ILE A 169 -3.92 12.73 13.24
N GLU A 170 -2.90 12.14 13.86
CA GLU A 170 -2.98 10.80 14.45
C GLU A 170 -4.05 10.71 15.54
N SER A 171 -4.13 11.72 16.40
CA SER A 171 -5.14 11.79 17.46
C SER A 171 -6.55 11.91 16.88
N LEU A 172 -6.72 12.69 15.80
CA LEU A 172 -8.00 12.79 15.11
C LEU A 172 -8.41 11.47 14.45
N LEU A 173 -7.45 10.79 13.82
CA LEU A 173 -7.69 9.49 13.22
C LEU A 173 -8.14 8.48 14.28
N LEU A 174 -7.44 8.45 15.42
CA LEU A 174 -7.81 7.59 16.54
C LEU A 174 -9.22 7.93 17.05
N LYS A 175 -9.54 9.22 17.21
CA LYS A 175 -10.87 9.68 17.65
C LYS A 175 -11.99 9.17 16.74
N GLU A 176 -11.78 9.16 15.42
CA GLU A 176 -12.78 8.70 14.45
C GLU A 176 -12.91 7.16 14.41
N GLU A 177 -11.85 6.43 14.70
CA GLU A 177 -11.82 4.96 14.60
C GLU A 177 -12.19 4.25 15.89
N PHE A 178 -11.97 4.94 17.01
CA PHE A 178 -12.19 4.39 18.33
C PHE A 178 -13.63 3.89 18.55
N PRO A 179 -14.70 4.59 18.14
CA PRO A 179 -16.06 4.10 18.33
C PRO A 179 -16.32 2.75 17.65
N ALA A 180 -15.92 2.62 16.38
CA ALA A 180 -16.10 1.38 15.61
C ALA A 180 -15.27 0.22 16.21
N ALA A 181 -14.05 0.52 16.68
CA ALA A 181 -13.19 -0.46 17.35
C ALA A 181 -13.81 -0.93 18.69
N CYS A 182 -14.33 -0.01 19.50
CA CYS A 182 -15.02 -0.34 20.75
C CYS A 182 -16.28 -1.17 20.52
N GLU A 183 -17.07 -0.86 19.50
CA GLU A 183 -18.24 -1.65 19.15
C GLU A 183 -17.87 -3.06 18.71
N ALA A 184 -16.84 -3.22 17.89
CA ALA A 184 -16.34 -4.53 17.46
C ALA A 184 -15.89 -5.36 18.68
N MET A 185 -15.06 -4.79 19.54
CA MET A 185 -14.60 -5.44 20.76
C MET A 185 -15.77 -5.82 21.68
N THR A 186 -16.77 -4.94 21.81
CA THR A 186 -17.98 -5.21 22.61
C THR A 186 -18.80 -6.37 22.04
N ARG A 187 -18.92 -6.47 20.71
CA ARG A 187 -19.60 -7.60 20.05
C ARG A 187 -18.85 -8.90 20.32
N ASP A 188 -17.53 -8.91 20.19
CA ASP A 188 -16.71 -10.11 20.42
C ASP A 188 -16.82 -10.60 21.86
N LEU A 189 -16.74 -9.69 22.84
CA LEU A 189 -16.93 -10.01 24.25
C LEU A 189 -18.33 -10.57 24.54
N LYS A 190 -19.37 -10.02 23.91
CA LYS A 190 -20.75 -10.53 24.04
C LYS A 190 -20.88 -11.94 23.45
N THR A 191 -20.27 -12.19 22.29
CA THR A 191 -20.25 -13.52 21.65
C THR A 191 -19.55 -14.54 22.54
N LEU A 192 -18.35 -14.21 23.05
CA LEU A 192 -17.60 -15.07 23.95
C LEU A 192 -18.40 -15.37 25.24
N ARG A 193 -18.94 -14.34 25.88
CA ARG A 193 -19.77 -14.51 27.09
C ARG A 193 -21.00 -15.39 26.84
N SER A 194 -21.63 -15.24 25.68
CA SER A 194 -22.80 -16.05 25.31
C SER A 194 -22.41 -17.50 25.08
N ALA A 195 -21.28 -17.77 24.43
CA ALA A 195 -20.75 -19.12 24.24
C ALA A 195 -20.40 -19.80 25.58
N THR A 196 -19.70 -19.11 26.49
CA THR A 196 -19.36 -19.66 27.82
C THR A 196 -20.59 -19.89 28.70
N ARG A 197 -21.64 -19.08 28.56
CA ARG A 197 -22.92 -19.33 29.25
C ARG A 197 -23.70 -20.48 28.59
N GLY A 198 -23.59 -20.61 27.28
CA GLY A 198 -24.17 -21.71 26.49
C GLY A 198 -23.55 -23.06 26.77
N THR A 199 -22.25 -23.15 27.09
CA THR A 199 -21.59 -24.40 27.51
C THR A 199 -21.97 -24.86 28.92
N ASN A 200 -22.58 -23.98 29.72
CA ASN A 200 -23.26 -24.34 30.98
C ASN A 200 -24.74 -24.68 30.74
N THR A 201 -25.07 -25.24 29.57
CA THR A 201 -26.40 -25.83 29.35
C THR A 201 -26.44 -27.22 29.96
N ARG A 202 -27.55 -27.47 30.64
CA ARG A 202 -27.90 -28.72 31.33
C ARG A 202 -27.56 -29.97 30.51
N TYR A 203 -27.66 -29.92 29.18
CA TYR A 203 -27.39 -31.00 28.25
C TYR A 203 -25.98 -31.58 28.33
N ILE A 204 -24.93 -30.75 28.34
CA ILE A 204 -23.54 -31.25 28.40
C ILE A 204 -23.27 -31.85 29.79
N ARG A 205 -23.81 -31.22 30.84
CA ARG A 205 -23.69 -31.69 32.22
C ARG A 205 -24.45 -32.99 32.46
N THR A 206 -25.63 -33.18 31.87
CA THR A 206 -26.39 -34.44 31.94
C THR A 206 -25.75 -35.53 31.10
N TYR A 207 -25.15 -35.20 29.95
CA TYR A 207 -24.45 -36.18 29.12
C TYR A 207 -23.19 -36.72 29.80
N LEU A 208 -22.40 -35.83 30.42
CA LEU A 208 -21.20 -36.21 31.19
C LEU A 208 -21.51 -36.92 32.52
N ALA A 209 -22.73 -36.79 33.05
CA ALA A 209 -23.15 -37.47 34.28
C ALA A 209 -23.82 -38.84 34.05
N SER A 210 -24.09 -39.20 32.79
CA SER A 210 -24.78 -40.44 32.42
C SER A 210 -23.83 -41.54 31.91
N HIS A 211 -22.51 -41.33 31.98
CA HIS A 211 -21.44 -42.30 31.69
C HIS A 211 -20.38 -42.18 32.80
#